data_AF-A0A2N2HVH1-F1
#
_entry.id   AF-A0A2N2HVH1-F1
#
_cell.length_a   1.000
_cell.length_b   1.000
_cell.length_c   1.000
_cell.angle_alpha   90.00
_cell.angle_beta   90.00
_cell.angle_gamma   90.00
#
_symmetry.space_group_name_H-M   'P 1'
#
loop_
_entity.id
_entity.type
_entity.pdbx_description
1 polymer ?
#
loop_
_entity_poly.entity_id
_entity_poly.type
_entity_poly.pdbx_seq_one_letter_code
_entity_poly.pdbx_strand_id
1 'polypeptide(L)'
;MPKVVVGMIVFNEEDYLRYSLESFYNVVDKIIIVEGAEHSFHFAASPEGLSTDKTPEIIREFEERPEHKIVWIRKGFVDHQRELRQEYLKHIDSDADIFFCPDGDEVYDEKELKEAFQHIMDHKEIHRVALDHILFCEDFSHVKYDLDLCITPESGMCMLRLYRHFPDAVIENGLHIALKENYKDARFHLANIYHCGWVRSEERLIKKMLWTIKRHHDRETGEYLWLKGLPDEAIIDWIKNESYPLNPQLRYNLYKYNGKYPLSLLNAIKSRIPLYFPPDGKARPWFHITAIDYLNNYLKPYMNILEFGAGNSTVWFSPRVKRIVSLEHDQKFADYVAANNLDNVEMNVLPRPYNGFVDNIPDQNFDFILIDGRDRNECAKSAFKKLKVGSLLAWDDAERAEYKEGVNFLLSNGYELAEKCFETLMFRRIK
;
A
#
# COMPACT_ATOMS: atom_id res chain seq x y z
N MET A 1 5.59 -19.65 22.40
CA MET A 1 5.46 -18.23 22.02
C MET A 1 4.41 -17.61 22.92
N PRO A 2 4.53 -16.32 23.29
CA PRO A 2 3.49 -15.65 24.07
C PRO A 2 2.14 -15.70 23.34
N LYS A 3 1.05 -15.76 24.09
CA LYS A 3 -0.31 -15.61 23.56
C LYS A 3 -0.54 -14.13 23.24
N VAL A 4 -0.66 -13.79 21.96
CA VAL A 4 -0.81 -12.42 21.49
C VAL A 4 -2.22 -12.18 20.96
N VAL A 5 -2.89 -11.18 21.53
CA VAL A 5 -4.22 -10.74 21.08
C VAL A 5 -4.11 -9.35 20.47
N VAL A 6 -4.63 -9.20 19.26
CA VAL A 6 -4.70 -7.95 18.53
C VAL A 6 -6.05 -7.28 18.75
N GLY A 7 -6.04 -5.96 18.98
CA GLY A 7 -7.24 -5.11 18.90
C GLY A 7 -6.98 -3.94 17.98
N MET A 8 -7.79 -3.81 16.93
CA MET A 8 -7.64 -2.74 15.95
C MET A 8 -8.99 -2.11 15.58
N ILE A 9 -8.94 -0.83 15.22
CA ILE A 9 -10.08 -0.09 14.68
C ILE A 9 -9.87 0.05 13.18
N VAL A 10 -10.93 -0.14 12.40
CA VAL A 10 -10.91 0.01 10.96
C VAL A 10 -12.04 0.90 10.48
N PHE A 11 -11.73 1.79 9.54
CA PHE A 11 -12.71 2.64 8.87
C PHE A 11 -12.15 3.12 7.53
N ASN A 12 -12.68 2.59 6.43
CA ASN A 12 -12.21 2.88 5.07
C ASN A 12 -10.69 2.66 4.87
N GLU A 13 -10.21 1.46 5.22
CA GLU A 13 -8.80 1.05 5.17
C GLU A 13 -8.50 0.11 3.97
N GLU A 14 -9.29 0.14 2.89
CA GLU A 14 -9.14 -0.76 1.73
C GLU A 14 -7.70 -0.86 1.22
N ASP A 15 -6.98 0.27 1.19
CA ASP A 15 -5.66 0.37 0.56
C ASP A 15 -4.59 -0.49 1.28
N TYR A 16 -4.66 -0.59 2.61
CA TYR A 16 -3.58 -1.16 3.42
C TYR A 16 -3.99 -2.28 4.37
N LEU A 17 -5.29 -2.43 4.67
CA LEU A 17 -5.75 -3.37 5.68
C LEU A 17 -5.30 -4.81 5.40
N ARG A 18 -5.34 -5.26 4.14
CA ARG A 18 -4.89 -6.61 3.78
C ARG A 18 -3.43 -6.83 4.18
N TYR A 19 -2.56 -5.89 3.82
CA TYR A 19 -1.12 -5.98 4.10
C TYR A 19 -0.85 -5.90 5.60
N SER A 20 -1.57 -5.02 6.30
CA SER A 20 -1.49 -4.93 7.75
C SER A 20 -1.82 -6.27 8.38
N LEU A 21 -3.00 -6.84 8.09
CA LEU A 21 -3.41 -8.14 8.61
C LEU A 21 -2.43 -9.26 8.22
N GLU A 22 -2.01 -9.37 6.97
CA GLU A 22 -1.04 -10.37 6.51
C GLU A 22 0.29 -10.30 7.27
N SER A 23 0.74 -9.09 7.62
CA SER A 23 2.03 -8.87 8.26
C SER A 23 2.16 -9.48 9.66
N PHE A 24 1.05 -9.69 10.36
CA PHE A 24 1.03 -10.26 11.71
C PHE A 24 0.12 -11.48 11.89
N TYR A 25 -0.72 -11.85 10.91
CA TYR A 25 -1.70 -12.93 11.04
C TYR A 25 -1.11 -14.26 11.54
N ASN A 26 0.09 -14.59 11.07
CA ASN A 26 0.75 -15.86 11.39
C ASN A 26 1.41 -15.90 12.78
N VAL A 27 1.53 -14.74 13.45
CA VAL A 27 2.29 -14.60 14.70
C VAL A 27 1.46 -14.12 15.88
N VAL A 28 0.16 -13.99 15.67
CA VAL A 28 -0.82 -13.66 16.71
C VAL A 28 -1.88 -14.76 16.83
N ASP A 29 -2.54 -14.82 17.97
CA ASP A 29 -3.50 -15.88 18.29
C ASP A 29 -4.95 -15.48 18.01
N LYS A 30 -5.26 -14.18 18.13
CA LYS A 30 -6.61 -13.63 17.94
C LYS A 30 -6.52 -12.19 17.47
N ILE A 31 -7.44 -11.79 16.59
CA ILE A 31 -7.51 -10.44 16.03
C ILE A 31 -8.94 -9.93 16.17
N ILE A 32 -9.12 -8.89 16.98
CA ILE A 32 -10.41 -8.25 17.23
C ILE A 32 -10.45 -6.97 16.41
N ILE A 33 -11.32 -6.95 15.40
CA ILE A 33 -11.47 -5.83 14.47
C ILE A 33 -12.77 -5.11 14.80
N VAL A 34 -12.68 -3.84 15.20
CA VAL A 34 -13.84 -2.98 15.43
C VAL A 34 -14.01 -2.03 14.25
N GLU A 35 -15.04 -2.27 13.46
CA GLU A 35 -15.44 -1.37 12.38
C GLU A 35 -16.37 -0.27 12.92
N GLY A 36 -15.97 0.99 12.76
CA GLY A 36 -16.78 2.12 13.18
C GLY A 36 -16.09 3.46 13.05
N ALA A 37 -16.85 4.54 13.22
CA ALA A 37 -16.38 5.91 13.04
C ALA A 37 -16.96 6.85 14.10
N GLU A 38 -16.25 7.93 14.45
CA GLU A 38 -16.87 9.05 15.17
C GLU A 38 -17.94 9.72 14.29
N HIS A 39 -18.98 10.31 14.90
CA HIS A 39 -20.01 11.08 14.18
C HIS A 39 -19.43 12.21 13.31
N SER A 40 -18.25 12.76 13.66
CA SER A 40 -17.52 13.73 12.83
C SER A 40 -17.02 13.16 11.50
N PHE A 41 -17.25 11.88 11.21
CA PHE A 41 -16.91 11.24 9.94
C PHE A 41 -18.14 10.84 9.12
N HIS A 42 -19.33 11.36 9.46
CA HIS A 42 -20.57 11.04 8.76
C HIS A 42 -20.51 11.26 7.24
N PHE A 43 -19.69 12.22 6.77
CA PHE A 43 -19.49 12.50 5.34
C PHE A 43 -18.72 11.41 4.58
N ALA A 44 -18.09 10.46 5.28
CA ALA A 44 -17.28 9.39 4.70
C ALA A 44 -17.73 7.98 5.15
N ALA A 45 -18.84 7.87 5.87
CA ALA A 45 -19.34 6.62 6.43
C ALA A 45 -20.69 6.25 5.80
N SER A 46 -21.08 4.98 5.93
CA SER A 46 -22.46 4.57 5.69
C SER A 46 -23.42 5.26 6.69
N PRO A 47 -24.75 5.21 6.47
CA PRO A 47 -25.73 5.72 7.44
C PRO A 47 -25.59 5.11 8.84
N GLU A 48 -25.02 3.91 8.95
CA GLU A 48 -24.77 3.18 10.19
C GLU A 48 -23.39 3.50 10.80
N GLY A 49 -22.55 4.30 10.15
CA GLY A 49 -21.21 4.64 10.61
C GLY A 49 -20.14 3.61 10.26
N LEU A 50 -20.34 2.87 9.17
CA LEU A 50 -19.48 1.77 8.73
C LEU A 50 -18.70 2.14 7.47
N SER A 51 -17.72 1.31 7.09
CA SER A 51 -16.88 1.55 5.91
C SER A 51 -17.71 1.48 4.62
N THR A 52 -17.31 2.26 3.64
CA THR A 52 -17.99 2.38 2.33
C THR A 52 -17.14 1.87 1.16
N ASP A 53 -15.88 1.53 1.43
CA ASP A 53 -14.95 0.90 0.50
C ASP A 53 -14.90 -0.64 0.71
N LYS A 54 -13.88 -1.29 0.17
CA LYS A 54 -13.74 -2.76 0.27
C LYS A 54 -13.19 -3.28 1.60
N THR A 55 -13.11 -2.43 2.63
CA THR A 55 -12.69 -2.84 3.98
C THR A 55 -13.48 -4.07 4.49
N PRO A 56 -14.82 -4.12 4.39
CA PRO A 56 -15.59 -5.27 4.87
C PRO A 56 -15.30 -6.57 4.11
N GLU A 57 -15.06 -6.49 2.80
CA GLU A 57 -14.68 -7.64 1.96
C GLU A 57 -13.34 -8.21 2.41
N ILE A 58 -12.35 -7.33 2.65
CA ILE A 58 -11.04 -7.76 3.16
C ILE A 58 -11.21 -8.47 4.49
N ILE A 59 -12.00 -7.94 5.44
CA ILE A 59 -12.19 -8.59 6.75
C ILE A 59 -12.82 -9.98 6.60
N ARG A 60 -13.87 -10.10 5.77
CA ARG A 60 -14.55 -11.38 5.50
C ARG A 60 -13.60 -12.46 4.98
N GLU A 61 -12.69 -12.11 4.07
CA GLU A 61 -11.70 -13.05 3.56
C GLU A 61 -10.79 -13.62 4.65
N PHE A 62 -10.51 -12.87 5.73
CA PHE A 62 -9.72 -13.36 6.85
C PHE A 62 -10.56 -14.12 7.89
N GLU A 63 -11.85 -13.82 8.03
CA GLU A 63 -12.79 -14.60 8.86
C GLU A 63 -12.99 -16.02 8.31
N GLU A 64 -13.04 -16.14 6.98
CA GLU A 64 -13.22 -17.42 6.27
C GLU A 64 -11.99 -18.33 6.31
N ARG A 65 -10.86 -17.85 6.84
CA ARG A 65 -9.64 -18.65 6.99
C ARG A 65 -9.82 -19.74 8.06
N PRO A 66 -9.23 -20.94 7.86
CA PRO A 66 -9.44 -22.11 8.71
C PRO A 66 -8.95 -21.92 10.16
N GLU A 67 -8.06 -20.97 10.42
CA GLU A 67 -7.56 -20.66 11.75
C GLU A 67 -8.58 -19.91 12.62
N HIS A 68 -9.62 -19.31 12.01
CA HIS A 68 -10.72 -18.61 12.70
C HIS A 68 -10.26 -17.58 13.74
N LYS A 69 -9.18 -16.84 13.45
CA LYS A 69 -8.57 -15.87 14.39
C LYS A 69 -9.32 -14.54 14.49
N ILE A 70 -10.20 -14.24 13.55
CA ILE A 70 -10.86 -12.92 13.45
C ILE A 70 -12.13 -12.89 14.31
N VAL A 71 -12.26 -11.82 15.08
CA VAL A 71 -13.51 -11.41 15.74
C VAL A 71 -13.87 -10.03 15.17
N TRP A 72 -14.82 -10.00 14.25
CA TRP A 72 -15.27 -8.75 13.63
C TRP A 72 -16.49 -8.16 14.35
N ILE A 73 -16.38 -6.91 14.79
CA ILE A 73 -17.41 -6.17 15.50
C ILE A 73 -17.77 -4.95 14.69
N ARG A 74 -19.02 -4.90 14.22
CA ARG A 74 -19.57 -3.75 13.47
C ARG A 74 -20.22 -2.77 14.45
N LYS A 75 -19.41 -1.89 15.02
CA LYS A 75 -19.82 -0.95 16.07
C LYS A 75 -20.56 0.27 15.52
N GLY A 76 -20.20 0.72 14.31
CA GLY A 76 -20.84 1.86 13.66
C GLY A 76 -20.43 3.20 14.27
N PHE A 77 -21.35 4.17 14.29
CA PHE A 77 -21.08 5.48 14.84
C PHE A 77 -20.87 5.49 16.37
N VAL A 78 -19.93 6.31 16.82
CA VAL A 78 -19.68 6.63 18.23
C VAL A 78 -19.50 8.14 18.43
N ASP A 79 -19.64 8.60 19.67
CA ASP A 79 -19.37 10.00 20.02
C ASP A 79 -17.87 10.26 20.14
N HIS A 80 -17.10 9.26 20.61
CA HIS A 80 -15.65 9.36 20.73
C HIS A 80 -14.96 8.07 20.28
N GLN A 81 -13.83 8.18 19.55
CA GLN A 81 -13.04 7.02 19.10
C GLN A 81 -12.63 6.06 20.23
N ARG A 82 -12.65 6.56 21.48
CA ARG A 82 -12.37 5.76 22.66
C ARG A 82 -13.35 4.62 22.78
N GLU A 83 -14.63 4.81 22.47
CA GLU A 83 -15.66 3.78 22.55
C GLU A 83 -15.36 2.59 21.62
N LEU A 84 -14.82 2.84 20.43
CA LEU A 84 -14.36 1.77 19.53
C LEU A 84 -13.22 0.97 20.16
N ARG A 85 -12.30 1.66 20.87
CA ARG A 85 -11.22 1.01 21.62
C ARG A 85 -11.76 0.17 22.76
N GLN A 86 -12.69 0.72 23.53
CA GLN A 86 -13.34 -0.01 24.63
C GLN A 86 -14.04 -1.26 24.12
N GLU A 87 -14.55 -1.24 22.89
CA GLU A 87 -15.20 -2.40 22.30
C GLU A 87 -14.23 -3.57 22.12
N TYR A 88 -13.09 -3.41 21.44
CA TYR A 88 -12.16 -4.54 21.29
C TYR A 88 -11.57 -4.99 22.64
N LEU A 89 -11.40 -4.06 23.60
CA LEU A 89 -10.84 -4.38 24.93
C LEU A 89 -11.71 -5.36 25.71
N LYS A 90 -13.05 -5.35 25.51
CA LYS A 90 -13.98 -6.31 26.13
C LYS A 90 -13.78 -7.75 25.66
N HIS A 91 -13.12 -7.93 24.51
CA HIS A 91 -12.96 -9.22 23.85
C HIS A 91 -11.53 -9.76 23.95
N ILE A 92 -10.62 -9.07 24.64
CA ILE A 92 -9.27 -9.58 24.90
C ILE A 92 -9.37 -10.79 25.83
N ASP A 93 -8.66 -11.85 25.49
CA ASP A 93 -8.64 -13.06 26.31
C ASP A 93 -7.92 -12.79 27.63
N SER A 94 -8.51 -13.22 28.75
CA SER A 94 -7.95 -13.01 30.09
C SER A 94 -6.62 -13.72 30.33
N ASP A 95 -6.26 -14.68 29.48
CA ASP A 95 -4.98 -15.42 29.50
C ASP A 95 -4.00 -14.94 28.41
N ALA A 96 -4.27 -13.82 27.74
CA ALA A 96 -3.31 -13.22 26.82
C ALA A 96 -2.04 -12.78 27.56
N ASP A 97 -0.88 -12.93 26.93
CA ASP A 97 0.40 -12.42 27.43
C ASP A 97 0.65 -10.98 26.93
N ILE A 98 0.27 -10.72 25.68
CA ILE A 98 0.53 -9.46 24.97
C ILE A 98 -0.77 -8.97 24.33
N PHE A 99 -1.04 -7.68 24.52
CA PHE A 99 -2.00 -6.91 23.75
C PHE A 99 -1.26 -6.09 22.68
N PHE A 100 -1.61 -6.32 21.41
CA PHE A 100 -1.03 -5.62 20.26
C PHE A 100 -2.10 -4.75 19.60
N CYS A 101 -1.81 -3.46 19.41
CA CYS A 101 -2.78 -2.46 18.94
C CYS A 101 -2.28 -1.74 17.67
N PRO A 102 -2.22 -2.42 16.51
CA PRO A 102 -1.85 -1.81 15.23
C PRO A 102 -2.99 -0.96 14.65
N ASP A 103 -2.63 0.03 13.84
CA ASP A 103 -3.56 0.72 12.94
C ASP A 103 -3.67 -0.05 11.60
N GLY A 104 -4.79 0.09 10.87
CA GLY A 104 -5.07 -0.65 9.63
C GLY A 104 -4.13 -0.35 8.46
N ASP A 105 -3.36 0.73 8.57
CA ASP A 105 -2.38 1.19 7.59
C ASP A 105 -0.92 0.99 8.05
N GLU A 106 -0.71 0.13 9.05
CA GLU A 106 0.61 -0.26 9.56
C GLU A 106 1.01 -1.68 9.16
N VAL A 107 2.22 -1.83 8.65
CA VAL A 107 2.81 -3.11 8.24
C VAL A 107 4.04 -3.40 9.09
N TYR A 108 4.25 -4.68 9.40
CA TYR A 108 5.29 -5.17 10.30
C TYR A 108 6.13 -6.25 9.62
N ASP A 109 7.41 -6.37 9.97
CA ASP A 109 8.17 -7.57 9.62
C ASP A 109 7.87 -8.68 10.64
N GLU A 110 7.50 -9.86 10.14
CA GLU A 110 7.07 -10.99 10.99
C GLU A 110 8.15 -11.41 12.00
N LYS A 111 9.43 -11.42 11.56
CA LYS A 111 10.56 -11.84 12.38
C LYS A 111 10.86 -10.77 13.42
N GLU A 112 10.92 -9.51 13.02
CA GLU A 112 11.14 -8.38 13.93
C GLU A 112 10.03 -8.31 14.99
N LEU A 113 8.78 -8.56 14.59
CA LEU A 113 7.63 -8.56 15.50
C LEU A 113 7.72 -9.71 16.51
N LYS A 114 8.12 -10.91 16.09
CA LYS A 114 8.43 -12.04 16.99
C LYS A 114 9.55 -11.70 17.99
N GLU A 115 10.60 -11.02 17.53
CA GLU A 115 11.69 -10.57 18.41
C GLU A 115 11.19 -9.53 19.42
N ALA A 116 10.31 -8.61 19.01
CA ALA A 116 9.69 -7.64 19.90
C ALA A 116 8.76 -8.31 20.94
N PHE A 117 7.97 -9.32 20.53
CA PHE A 117 7.16 -10.13 21.44
C PHE A 117 8.04 -10.87 22.45
N GLN A 118 9.17 -11.44 22.01
CA GLN A 118 10.09 -12.10 22.94
C GLN A 118 10.75 -11.09 23.89
N HIS A 119 11.12 -9.90 23.37
CA HIS A 119 11.73 -8.84 24.16
C HIS A 119 10.82 -8.41 25.31
N ILE A 120 9.53 -8.16 25.06
CA ILE A 120 8.60 -7.83 26.14
C ILE A 120 8.51 -8.99 27.13
N MET A 121 8.48 -10.25 26.70
CA MET A 121 8.40 -11.41 27.60
C MET A 121 9.64 -11.61 28.49
N ASP A 122 10.82 -11.36 27.95
CA ASP A 122 12.10 -11.49 28.68
C ASP A 122 12.27 -10.40 29.76
N HIS A 123 11.65 -9.25 29.55
CA HIS A 123 11.76 -8.08 30.42
C HIS A 123 10.43 -7.85 31.16
N LYS A 124 10.23 -8.60 32.25
CA LYS A 124 8.97 -8.59 33.02
C LYS A 124 8.64 -7.24 33.66
N GLU A 125 9.65 -6.40 33.85
CA GLU A 125 9.51 -5.03 34.33
C GLU A 125 8.97 -4.07 33.27
N ILE A 126 9.09 -4.41 31.98
CA ILE A 126 8.59 -3.60 30.87
C ILE A 126 7.12 -3.91 30.65
N HIS A 127 6.33 -2.85 30.54
CA HIS A 127 4.89 -2.92 30.37
C HIS A 127 4.47 -2.58 28.94
N ARG A 128 5.25 -1.73 28.25
CA ARG A 128 4.98 -1.31 26.88
C ARG A 128 6.27 -1.20 26.10
N VAL A 129 6.22 -1.59 24.83
CA VAL A 129 7.37 -1.51 23.92
C VAL A 129 7.03 -0.61 22.74
N ALA A 130 7.83 0.45 22.57
CA ALA A 130 7.86 1.31 21.41
C ALA A 130 8.66 0.65 20.30
N LEU A 131 8.17 0.72 19.08
CA LEU A 131 8.91 0.31 17.88
C LEU A 131 9.34 1.56 17.13
N ASP A 132 10.37 1.45 16.30
CA ASP A 132 10.81 2.58 15.48
C ASP A 132 9.79 2.86 14.37
N HIS A 133 9.33 4.11 14.26
CA HIS A 133 8.22 4.47 13.38
C HIS A 133 8.74 5.11 12.10
N ILE A 134 8.41 4.48 10.98
CA ILE A 134 8.80 4.88 9.64
C ILE A 134 7.52 5.23 8.88
N LEU A 135 7.34 6.52 8.64
CA LEU A 135 6.18 7.06 7.96
C LEU A 135 6.51 7.33 6.49
N PHE A 136 5.73 6.77 5.58
CA PHE A 136 5.86 7.00 4.13
C PHE A 136 4.85 8.05 3.67
N CYS A 137 5.33 9.19 3.19
CA CYS A 137 4.53 10.32 2.76
C CYS A 137 4.50 10.42 1.24
N GLU A 138 3.33 10.50 0.61
CA GLU A 138 3.13 10.56 -0.86
C GLU A 138 3.53 9.26 -1.58
N ASP A 139 4.76 8.79 -1.38
CA ASP A 139 5.33 7.60 -1.98
C ASP A 139 6.30 6.87 -1.03
N PHE A 140 6.91 5.78 -1.50
CA PHE A 140 7.88 4.99 -0.72
C PHE A 140 9.28 5.61 -0.63
N SER A 141 9.56 6.66 -1.39
CA SER A 141 10.85 7.38 -1.42
C SER A 141 10.88 8.57 -0.45
N HIS A 142 9.72 9.12 -0.12
CA HIS A 142 9.54 10.24 0.81
C HIS A 142 9.22 9.70 2.21
N VAL A 143 10.27 9.47 2.99
CA VAL A 143 10.18 8.87 4.33
C VAL A 143 10.42 9.90 5.42
N LYS A 144 9.55 9.91 6.43
CA LYS A 144 9.78 10.58 7.71
C LYS A 144 10.08 9.53 8.78
N TYR A 145 11.27 9.63 9.36
CA TYR A 145 11.58 8.95 10.61
C TYR A 145 11.09 9.83 11.73
N ASP A 146 10.13 9.34 12.50
CA ASP A 146 9.63 10.06 13.65
C ASP A 146 10.00 9.30 14.92
N LEU A 147 11.13 9.68 15.49
CA LEU A 147 11.61 9.09 16.74
C LEU A 147 10.82 9.64 17.96
N ASP A 148 10.12 10.77 17.83
CA ASP A 148 9.55 11.55 18.95
C ASP A 148 8.03 11.44 19.06
N LEU A 149 7.35 10.93 18.02
CA LEU A 149 5.93 10.59 18.03
C LEU A 149 5.55 9.56 19.11
N CYS A 150 6.53 8.90 19.73
CA CYS A 150 6.32 7.84 20.73
C CYS A 150 6.02 8.32 22.15
N ILE A 151 6.22 9.60 22.52
CA ILE A 151 6.06 10.06 23.91
C ILE A 151 5.51 11.49 23.98
N THR A 152 4.19 11.65 23.86
CA THR A 152 3.53 12.87 24.36
C THR A 152 2.71 12.53 25.61
N PRO A 153 3.07 13.06 26.79
CA PRO A 153 2.32 12.84 28.04
C PRO A 153 0.87 13.34 27.96
N GLU A 154 0.60 14.29 27.07
CA GLU A 154 -0.64 15.07 27.01
C GLU A 154 -1.79 14.39 26.23
N SER A 155 -1.49 13.37 25.42
CA SER A 155 -2.52 12.69 24.61
C SER A 155 -3.22 11.53 25.30
N GLY A 156 -2.72 11.05 26.45
CA GLY A 156 -3.23 9.85 27.11
C GLY A 156 -3.21 8.58 26.24
N MET A 157 -2.53 8.63 25.09
CA MET A 157 -2.46 7.59 24.08
C MET A 157 -1.00 7.42 23.68
N CYS A 158 -0.36 6.44 24.28
CA CYS A 158 0.92 5.98 23.81
C CYS A 158 0.75 5.43 22.39
N MET A 159 1.52 5.98 21.44
CA MET A 159 1.74 5.39 20.11
C MET A 159 2.55 4.09 20.17
N LEU A 160 2.71 3.53 21.36
CA LEU A 160 3.24 2.20 21.62
C LEU A 160 2.21 1.20 21.11
N ARG A 161 2.66 0.23 20.32
CA ARG A 161 1.78 -0.78 19.71
C ARG A 161 1.73 -2.05 20.53
N LEU A 162 2.77 -2.32 21.32
CA LEU A 162 2.92 -3.56 22.10
C LEU A 162 2.78 -3.31 23.59
N TYR A 163 1.85 -4.04 24.21
CA TYR A 163 1.51 -3.94 25.62
C TYR A 163 1.59 -5.30 26.28
N ARG A 164 2.18 -5.37 27.46
CA ARG A 164 2.00 -6.52 28.35
C ARG A 164 0.54 -6.54 28.79
N HIS A 165 -0.12 -7.68 28.62
CA HIS A 165 -1.48 -7.84 29.11
C HIS A 165 -1.45 -8.12 30.62
N PHE A 166 -2.35 -7.47 31.35
CA PHE A 166 -2.55 -7.66 32.77
C PHE A 166 -4.03 -8.02 32.97
N PRO A 167 -4.36 -9.28 33.28
CA PRO A 167 -5.75 -9.73 33.40
C PRO A 167 -6.57 -8.93 34.43
N ASP A 168 -5.89 -8.44 35.47
CA ASP A 168 -6.47 -7.62 36.55
C ASP A 168 -6.21 -6.11 36.38
N ALA A 169 -5.70 -5.66 35.22
CA ALA A 169 -5.70 -4.23 34.93
C ALA A 169 -7.15 -3.78 34.79
N VAL A 170 -7.67 -3.21 35.88
CA VAL A 170 -9.06 -2.75 35.98
C VAL A 170 -9.39 -1.89 34.77
N ILE A 171 -10.54 -2.17 34.18
CA ILE A 171 -11.16 -1.28 33.21
C ILE A 171 -11.84 -0.17 34.03
N GLU A 172 -11.15 0.94 34.32
CA GLU A 172 -11.78 2.05 35.05
C GLU A 172 -12.53 2.94 34.05
N ASN A 173 -13.84 3.12 34.24
CA ASN A 173 -14.71 3.86 33.30
C ASN A 173 -14.67 3.35 31.84
N GLY A 174 -14.49 2.05 31.64
CA GLY A 174 -14.42 1.46 30.29
C GLY A 174 -13.02 1.48 29.65
N LEU A 175 -11.99 2.06 30.30
CA LEU A 175 -10.63 2.13 29.76
C LEU A 175 -9.73 1.04 30.36
N HIS A 176 -9.08 0.21 29.52
CA HIS A 176 -7.91 -0.54 29.96
C HIS A 176 -6.90 0.48 30.49
N ILE A 177 -6.53 0.41 31.78
CA ILE A 177 -5.59 1.36 32.40
C ILE A 177 -4.21 1.14 31.77
N ALA A 178 -3.97 1.74 30.62
CA ALA A 178 -2.65 2.01 30.06
C ALA A 178 -1.95 3.18 30.80
N LEU A 179 -2.51 3.63 31.92
CA LEU A 179 -2.17 4.88 32.61
C LEU A 179 -2.08 4.71 34.13
N LYS A 180 -1.43 3.66 34.65
CA LYS A 180 -0.86 3.82 36.00
C LYS A 180 0.39 4.69 35.84
N GLU A 181 0.57 5.67 36.71
CA GLU A 181 1.75 6.56 36.73
C GLU A 181 3.09 5.80 36.80
N ASN A 182 3.07 4.49 37.09
CA ASN A 182 4.23 3.62 37.26
C ASN A 182 4.46 2.62 36.10
N TYR A 183 3.83 2.78 34.93
CA TYR A 183 4.16 1.94 33.77
C TYR A 183 5.60 2.21 33.32
N LYS A 184 6.34 1.12 33.04
CA LYS A 184 7.68 1.22 32.46
C LYS A 184 7.61 0.96 30.96
N ASP A 185 8.04 1.96 30.22
CA ASP A 185 8.17 1.89 28.78
C ASP A 185 9.60 1.51 28.41
N ALA A 186 9.71 0.80 27.30
CA ALA A 186 10.98 0.59 26.64
C ALA A 186 10.82 0.77 25.14
N ARG A 187 11.95 0.91 24.46
CA ARG A 187 12.02 1.02 23.02
C ARG A 187 12.81 -0.14 22.46
N PHE A 188 12.31 -0.73 21.40
CA PHE A 188 12.90 -1.87 20.72
C PHE A 188 13.27 -1.48 19.29
N HIS A 189 14.56 -1.18 19.10
CA HIS A 189 15.10 -0.64 17.84
C HIS A 189 15.34 -1.68 16.74
N LEU A 190 15.07 -2.96 17.02
CA LEU A 190 15.22 -4.05 16.04
C LEU A 190 13.90 -4.35 15.33
N ALA A 191 12.82 -3.63 15.65
CA ALA A 191 11.57 -3.74 14.93
C ALA A 191 11.02 -2.37 14.55
N ASN A 192 10.45 -2.32 13.34
CA ASN A 192 9.91 -1.09 12.77
C ASN A 192 8.40 -1.20 12.52
N ILE A 193 7.72 -0.06 12.65
CA ILE A 193 6.37 0.17 12.15
C ILE A 193 6.50 0.87 10.79
N TYR A 194 6.02 0.22 9.75
CA TYR A 194 5.91 0.82 8.41
C TYR A 194 4.51 1.40 8.25
N HIS A 195 4.39 2.71 8.39
CA HIS A 195 3.10 3.39 8.33
C HIS A 195 2.85 3.94 6.93
N CYS A 196 1.93 3.31 6.22
CA CYS A 196 1.64 3.55 4.82
C CYS A 196 0.46 4.49 4.58
N GLY A 197 -0.18 5.00 5.64
CA GLY A 197 -1.36 5.86 5.58
C GLY A 197 -1.24 7.12 4.72
N TRP A 198 -0.02 7.48 4.31
CA TRP A 198 0.26 8.65 3.50
C TRP A 198 0.85 8.34 2.12
N VAL A 199 1.09 7.06 1.77
CA VAL A 199 1.42 6.65 0.40
C VAL A 199 0.13 6.67 -0.43
N ARG A 200 0.03 7.57 -1.41
CA ARG A 200 -1.24 7.82 -2.10
C ARG A 200 -1.01 8.22 -3.56
N SER A 201 -1.95 7.87 -4.45
CA SER A 201 -2.06 8.54 -5.75
C SER A 201 -2.53 9.99 -5.56
N GLU A 202 -2.36 10.84 -6.57
CA GLU A 202 -2.88 12.22 -6.56
C GLU A 202 -4.39 12.26 -6.22
N GLU A 203 -5.17 11.34 -6.79
CA GLU A 203 -6.60 11.20 -6.50
C GLU A 203 -6.86 10.83 -5.03
N ARG A 204 -6.13 9.85 -4.49
CA ARG A 204 -6.27 9.42 -3.09
C ARG A 204 -5.80 10.51 -2.11
N LEU A 205 -4.77 11.28 -2.47
CA LEU A 205 -4.31 12.43 -1.70
C LEU A 205 -5.39 13.51 -1.64
N ILE A 206 -5.99 13.87 -2.78
CA ILE A 206 -7.11 14.81 -2.84
C ILE A 206 -8.28 14.32 -1.97
N LYS A 207 -8.66 13.05 -2.07
CA LYS A 207 -9.72 12.47 -1.21
C LYS A 207 -9.38 12.55 0.27
N LYS A 208 -8.15 12.24 0.67
CA LYS A 208 -7.69 12.34 2.07
C LYS A 208 -7.64 13.78 2.56
N MET A 209 -7.27 14.73 1.70
CA MET A 209 -7.27 16.16 2.02
C MET A 209 -8.69 16.69 2.19
N LEU A 210 -9.60 16.39 1.25
CA LEU A 210 -11.02 16.69 1.40
C LEU A 210 -11.56 16.13 2.70
N TRP A 211 -11.23 14.87 3.01
CA TRP A 211 -11.62 14.22 4.26
C TRP A 211 -11.09 14.99 5.49
N THR A 212 -9.83 15.42 5.46
CA THR A 212 -9.19 16.14 6.57
C THR A 212 -9.84 17.52 6.76
N ILE A 213 -10.08 18.24 5.67
CA ILE A 213 -10.72 19.55 5.66
C ILE A 213 -12.14 19.45 6.26
N LYS A 214 -12.94 18.51 5.77
CA LYS A 214 -14.31 18.28 6.28
C LYS A 214 -14.31 17.89 7.75
N ARG A 215 -13.41 17.00 8.17
CA ARG A 215 -13.23 16.64 9.58
C ARG A 215 -12.92 17.87 10.45
N HIS A 216 -12.05 18.77 9.99
CA HIS A 216 -11.72 19.99 10.72
C HIS A 216 -12.88 20.99 10.76
N HIS A 217 -13.71 21.06 9.71
CA HIS A 217 -14.95 21.85 9.72
C HIS A 217 -15.91 21.40 10.82
N ASP A 218 -16.06 20.08 10.99
CA ASP A 218 -16.96 19.50 12.00
C ASP A 218 -16.45 19.69 13.44
N ARG A 219 -15.12 19.78 13.63
CA ARG A 219 -14.52 20.01 14.94
C ARG A 219 -14.40 21.49 15.32
N GLU A 220 -14.86 22.41 14.46
CA GLU A 220 -14.71 23.87 14.60
C GLU A 220 -13.28 24.33 14.96
N THR A 221 -12.27 23.53 14.59
CA THR A 221 -10.87 23.72 14.97
C THR A 221 -9.99 23.37 13.77
N GLY A 222 -9.27 24.35 13.25
CA GLY A 222 -8.31 24.15 12.16
C GLY A 222 -8.18 25.33 11.20
N GLU A 223 -7.11 25.30 10.41
CA GLU A 223 -6.74 26.36 9.47
C GLU A 223 -7.67 26.46 8.25
N TYR A 224 -8.55 25.47 8.07
CA TYR A 224 -9.40 25.32 6.88
C TYR A 224 -10.84 25.80 7.07
N LEU A 225 -11.18 26.43 8.21
CA LEU A 225 -12.55 26.89 8.50
C LEU A 225 -13.13 27.82 7.43
N TRP A 226 -12.30 28.55 6.71
CA TRP A 226 -12.71 29.44 5.64
C TRP A 226 -13.23 28.69 4.39
N LEU A 227 -12.93 27.39 4.26
CA LEU A 227 -13.49 26.51 3.22
C LEU A 227 -14.89 25.97 3.59
N LYS A 228 -15.43 26.29 4.77
CA LYS A 228 -16.70 25.76 5.26
C LYS A 228 -17.87 26.18 4.36
N GLY A 229 -18.65 25.20 3.91
CA GLY A 229 -19.83 25.40 3.06
C GLY A 229 -19.55 25.52 1.56
N LEU A 230 -18.29 25.40 1.12
CA LEU A 230 -17.96 25.29 -0.30
C LEU A 230 -18.31 23.89 -0.85
N PRO A 231 -18.69 23.77 -2.14
CA PRO A 231 -18.89 22.48 -2.78
C PRO A 231 -17.55 21.73 -2.94
N ASP A 232 -17.61 20.39 -2.99
CA ASP A 232 -16.42 19.54 -3.08
C ASP A 232 -15.54 19.90 -4.29
N GLU A 233 -16.15 20.26 -5.42
CA GLU A 233 -15.42 20.65 -6.63
C GLU A 233 -14.58 21.91 -6.41
N ALA A 234 -15.09 22.88 -5.64
CA ALA A 234 -14.35 24.11 -5.33
C ALA A 234 -13.20 23.86 -4.35
N ILE A 235 -13.38 22.94 -3.39
CA ILE A 235 -12.30 22.54 -2.47
C ILE A 235 -11.25 21.73 -3.24
N ILE A 236 -11.65 20.83 -4.14
CA ILE A 236 -10.73 20.09 -5.02
C ILE A 236 -9.93 21.05 -5.90
N ASP A 237 -10.61 22.01 -6.53
CA ASP A 237 -9.96 23.00 -7.38
C ASP A 237 -8.96 23.83 -6.57
N TRP A 238 -9.32 24.23 -5.34
CA TRP A 238 -8.38 24.87 -4.42
C TRP A 238 -7.20 23.97 -4.07
N ILE A 239 -7.40 22.69 -3.72
CA ILE A 239 -6.31 21.73 -3.42
C ILE A 239 -5.34 21.60 -4.61
N LYS A 240 -5.86 21.62 -5.84
CA LYS A 240 -5.06 21.47 -7.06
C LYS A 240 -4.32 22.75 -7.45
N ASN A 241 -4.94 23.91 -7.25
CA ASN A 241 -4.43 25.21 -7.73
C ASN A 241 -3.62 25.96 -6.69
N GLU A 242 -3.98 25.86 -5.40
CA GLU A 242 -3.08 26.26 -4.34
C GLU A 242 -2.08 25.14 -4.14
N SER A 243 -0.84 25.43 -4.50
CA SER A 243 0.28 24.55 -4.22
C SER A 243 0.24 24.25 -2.73
N TYR A 244 -0.25 23.09 -2.32
CA TYR A 244 0.03 22.61 -0.98
C TYR A 244 1.53 22.48 -0.93
N PRO A 245 2.23 23.33 -0.18
CA PRO A 245 3.58 23.01 0.16
C PRO A 245 3.40 21.85 1.14
N LEU A 246 3.84 20.64 0.81
CA LEU A 246 4.66 19.98 1.82
C LEU A 246 5.64 21.07 2.26
N ASN A 247 5.40 21.67 3.43
CA ASN A 247 6.07 22.87 3.92
C ASN A 247 7.53 22.86 3.43
N PRO A 248 8.07 23.90 2.76
CA PRO A 248 9.45 23.89 2.32
C PRO A 248 10.39 23.51 3.46
N GLN A 249 10.06 23.81 4.72
CA GLN A 249 10.76 23.35 5.92
C GLN A 249 10.67 21.82 6.17
N LEU A 250 9.52 21.18 5.88
CA LEU A 250 9.38 19.71 5.82
C LEU A 250 10.18 19.13 4.64
N ARG A 251 10.14 19.76 3.46
CA ARG A 251 11.05 19.43 2.33
C ARG A 251 12.53 19.63 2.67
N TYR A 252 12.85 20.62 3.50
CA TYR A 252 14.23 20.98 3.88
C TYR A 252 14.79 20.06 4.97
N ASN A 253 13.93 19.52 5.84
CA ASN A 253 14.32 18.55 6.86
C ASN A 253 14.47 17.11 6.30
N LEU A 254 13.94 16.81 5.10
CA LEU A 254 14.17 15.55 4.39
C LEU A 254 15.64 15.34 3.95
N TYR A 255 16.44 16.42 3.89
CA TYR A 255 17.83 16.37 3.39
C TYR A 255 18.90 16.32 4.49
N LYS A 256 18.53 16.23 5.77
CA LYS A 256 19.49 16.22 6.88
C LYS A 256 19.32 15.04 7.82
N TYR A 257 19.49 13.83 7.29
CA TYR A 257 20.08 12.75 8.07
C TYR A 257 21.03 11.94 7.18
N ASN A 258 22.29 12.40 7.13
CA ASN A 258 23.43 11.64 6.61
C ASN A 258 23.89 10.55 7.60
N GLY A 259 22.94 9.93 8.30
CA GLY A 259 23.19 8.80 9.19
C GLY A 259 22.94 7.53 8.41
N LYS A 260 23.99 6.71 8.23
CA LYS A 260 23.99 5.39 7.57
C LYS A 260 22.61 4.74 7.60
N TYR A 261 21.98 4.69 6.42
CA TYR A 261 20.82 3.84 6.17
C TYR A 261 21.11 2.46 6.78
N PRO A 262 20.16 1.83 7.48
CA PRO A 262 20.17 0.38 7.48
C PRO A 262 20.00 0.03 6.01
N LEU A 263 21.12 -0.28 5.34
CA LEU A 263 21.13 -0.78 3.98
C LEU A 263 20.12 -1.92 3.88
N SER A 264 19.89 -2.64 4.98
CA SER A 264 18.84 -3.65 5.16
C SER A 264 17.41 -3.21 4.97
N LEU A 265 17.00 -1.95 5.19
CA LEU A 265 15.61 -1.50 4.95
C LEU A 265 15.41 -0.97 3.53
N LEU A 266 16.34 -0.17 3.01
CA LEU A 266 16.31 0.15 1.59
C LEU A 266 16.50 -1.13 0.76
N ASN A 267 17.25 -2.12 1.27
CA ASN A 267 17.33 -3.49 0.77
C ASN A 267 16.26 -4.43 1.38
N ALA A 268 15.27 -4.01 2.17
CA ALA A 268 14.12 -4.87 2.51
C ALA A 268 12.91 -4.41 1.69
N ILE A 269 12.80 -3.11 1.48
CA ILE A 269 11.89 -2.47 0.54
C ILE A 269 12.35 -2.73 -0.91
N LYS A 270 13.66 -2.60 -1.22
CA LYS A 270 14.21 -3.06 -2.51
C LYS A 270 14.56 -4.56 -2.53
N SER A 271 14.73 -5.22 -1.38
CA SER A 271 15.21 -6.61 -1.38
C SER A 271 14.68 -7.54 -0.28
N ARG A 272 13.41 -7.45 0.16
CA ARG A 272 12.51 -8.60 0.45
C ARG A 272 11.13 -8.31 1.12
N ILE A 273 10.21 -7.64 0.43
CA ILE A 273 9.16 -8.44 -0.23
C ILE A 273 9.32 -8.14 -1.70
N PRO A 274 10.00 -9.01 -2.45
CA PRO A 274 9.74 -9.04 -3.85
C PRO A 274 8.32 -9.63 -3.92
N LEU A 275 7.31 -8.84 -4.27
CA LEU A 275 6.13 -9.38 -4.92
C LEU A 275 6.50 -9.95 -6.31
N TYR A 276 7.67 -10.56 -6.44
CA TYR A 276 8.22 -11.21 -7.61
C TYR A 276 8.01 -12.73 -7.53
N PHE A 277 7.74 -13.25 -6.32
CA PHE A 277 7.17 -14.57 -6.04
C PHE A 277 6.27 -14.44 -4.79
N PRO A 278 4.94 -14.36 -4.91
CA PRO A 278 4.02 -14.73 -3.85
C PRO A 278 4.44 -16.02 -3.12
N PRO A 279 4.06 -16.21 -1.84
CA PRO A 279 4.33 -17.43 -1.08
C PRO A 279 3.84 -18.72 -1.76
N ASP A 280 2.98 -18.60 -2.78
CA ASP A 280 2.50 -19.70 -3.61
C ASP A 280 3.48 -20.11 -4.74
N GLY A 281 4.63 -19.44 -4.86
CA GLY A 281 5.68 -19.73 -5.85
C GLY A 281 5.37 -19.26 -7.28
N LYS A 282 4.32 -18.46 -7.51
CA LYS A 282 3.96 -18.00 -8.87
C LYS A 282 4.70 -16.72 -9.25
N ALA A 283 5.21 -16.61 -10.47
CA ALA A 283 5.86 -15.39 -10.95
C ALA A 283 4.89 -14.20 -11.01
N ARG A 284 5.36 -12.99 -10.69
CA ARG A 284 4.61 -11.72 -10.78
C ARG A 284 5.46 -10.59 -11.39
N PRO A 285 4.88 -9.74 -12.26
CA PRO A 285 5.58 -8.63 -12.91
C PRO A 285 6.12 -7.64 -11.89
N TRP A 286 7.12 -6.87 -12.29
CA TRP A 286 7.81 -5.95 -11.39
C TRP A 286 7.13 -4.58 -11.26
N PHE A 287 5.80 -4.55 -11.38
CA PHE A 287 5.01 -3.33 -11.30
C PHE A 287 4.58 -3.01 -9.88
N HIS A 288 4.18 -1.75 -9.68
CA HIS A 288 3.42 -1.37 -8.50
C HIS A 288 2.09 -2.14 -8.43
N ILE A 289 1.60 -2.44 -7.22
CA ILE A 289 0.39 -3.27 -7.03
C ILE A 289 -0.83 -2.70 -7.76
N THR A 290 -1.00 -1.38 -7.79
CA THR A 290 -2.13 -0.74 -8.48
C THR A 290 -2.13 -1.04 -9.98
N ALA A 291 -0.96 -1.18 -10.62
CA ALA A 291 -0.85 -1.61 -12.01
C ALA A 291 -1.22 -3.08 -12.17
N ILE A 292 -0.80 -3.94 -11.24
CA ILE A 292 -1.16 -5.37 -11.22
C ILE A 292 -2.68 -5.54 -11.10
N ASP A 293 -3.33 -4.82 -10.19
CA ASP A 293 -4.78 -4.87 -9.99
C ASP A 293 -5.56 -4.35 -11.20
N TYR A 294 -5.08 -3.27 -11.82
CA TYR A 294 -5.64 -2.77 -13.07
C TYR A 294 -5.55 -3.84 -14.17
N LEU A 295 -4.38 -4.44 -14.35
CA LEU A 295 -4.13 -5.45 -15.39
C LEU A 295 -4.88 -6.76 -15.13
N ASN A 296 -5.07 -7.16 -13.86
CA ASN A 296 -5.91 -8.32 -13.49
C ASN A 296 -7.34 -8.18 -14.04
N ASN A 297 -7.90 -6.97 -13.99
CA ASN A 297 -9.24 -6.71 -14.50
C ASN A 297 -9.27 -6.52 -16.01
N TYR A 298 -8.18 -6.01 -16.61
CA TYR A 298 -8.10 -5.72 -18.03
C TYR A 298 -7.82 -6.95 -18.90
N LEU A 299 -6.82 -7.76 -18.54
CA LEU A 299 -6.35 -8.88 -19.37
C LEU A 299 -7.43 -9.94 -19.57
N LYS A 300 -7.46 -10.54 -20.76
CA LYS A 300 -8.41 -11.59 -21.15
C LYS A 300 -7.71 -12.75 -21.88
N PRO A 301 -8.22 -13.99 -21.75
CA PRO A 301 -7.60 -15.18 -22.37
C PRO A 301 -7.48 -15.15 -23.90
N TYR A 302 -8.23 -14.30 -24.59
CA TYR A 302 -8.17 -14.18 -26.06
C TYR A 302 -7.08 -13.21 -26.55
N MET A 303 -6.47 -12.43 -25.66
CA MET A 303 -5.57 -11.32 -26.02
C MET A 303 -4.23 -11.81 -26.55
N ASN A 304 -3.69 -11.09 -27.54
CA ASN A 304 -2.29 -11.21 -27.97
C ASN A 304 -1.48 -10.05 -27.38
N ILE A 305 -0.38 -10.37 -26.70
CA ILE A 305 0.52 -9.39 -26.07
C ILE A 305 1.79 -9.22 -26.89
N LEU A 306 2.26 -7.98 -26.98
CA LEU A 306 3.65 -7.65 -27.30
C LEU A 306 4.32 -7.07 -26.05
N GLU A 307 5.51 -7.55 -25.75
CA GLU A 307 6.28 -7.16 -24.58
C GLU A 307 7.69 -6.76 -24.99
N PHE A 308 8.11 -5.56 -24.61
CA PHE A 308 9.50 -5.11 -24.70
C PHE A 308 10.13 -5.22 -23.32
N GLY A 309 11.07 -6.16 -23.15
CA GLY A 309 11.63 -6.56 -21.85
C GLY A 309 10.91 -7.79 -21.29
N ALA A 310 11.58 -8.94 -21.26
CA ALA A 310 11.01 -10.21 -20.81
C ALA A 310 11.42 -10.56 -19.38
N GLY A 311 10.61 -11.35 -18.69
CA GLY A 311 10.91 -11.81 -17.34
C GLY A 311 9.69 -12.34 -16.61
N ASN A 312 9.51 -11.90 -15.37
CA ASN A 312 8.38 -12.34 -14.57
C ASN A 312 7.02 -11.91 -15.15
N SER A 313 6.97 -10.75 -15.78
CA SER A 313 5.78 -10.28 -16.50
C SER A 313 5.36 -11.30 -17.56
N THR A 314 6.30 -11.81 -18.34
CA THR A 314 6.06 -12.86 -19.35
C THR A 314 5.42 -14.11 -18.73
N VAL A 315 6.02 -14.63 -17.65
CA VAL A 315 5.51 -15.83 -16.95
C VAL A 315 4.14 -15.57 -16.34
N TRP A 316 3.91 -14.36 -15.83
CA TRP A 316 2.63 -13.96 -15.25
C TRP A 316 1.52 -13.77 -16.29
N PHE A 317 1.85 -13.21 -17.46
CA PHE A 317 0.92 -13.06 -18.56
C PHE A 317 0.51 -14.40 -19.16
N SER A 318 1.43 -15.36 -19.26
CA SER A 318 1.23 -16.63 -19.98
C SER A 318 -0.08 -17.36 -19.64
N PRO A 319 -0.44 -17.61 -18.36
CA PRO A 319 -1.70 -18.29 -18.04
C PRO A 319 -2.96 -17.42 -18.25
N ARG A 320 -2.81 -16.13 -18.58
CA ARG A 320 -3.92 -15.15 -18.66
C ARG A 320 -4.31 -14.78 -20.08
N VAL A 321 -3.49 -15.11 -21.08
CA VAL A 321 -3.66 -14.64 -22.47
C VAL A 321 -3.40 -15.72 -23.51
N LYS A 322 -3.74 -15.42 -24.76
CA LYS A 322 -3.64 -16.37 -25.87
C LYS A 322 -2.22 -16.57 -26.34
N ARG A 323 -1.47 -15.47 -26.49
CA ARG A 323 -0.13 -15.46 -27.08
C ARG A 323 0.65 -14.25 -26.59
N ILE A 324 1.95 -14.44 -26.36
CA ILE A 324 2.88 -13.38 -25.98
C ILE A 324 4.04 -13.38 -26.97
N VAL A 325 4.40 -12.20 -27.48
CA VAL A 325 5.63 -11.96 -28.23
C VAL A 325 6.53 -11.09 -27.35
N SER A 326 7.62 -11.64 -26.82
CA SER A 326 8.53 -10.93 -25.91
C SER A 326 9.85 -10.65 -26.61
N LEU A 327 10.30 -9.39 -26.56
CA LEU A 327 11.57 -8.93 -27.11
C LEU A 327 12.54 -8.62 -25.97
N GLU A 328 13.66 -9.34 -25.91
CA GLU A 328 14.64 -9.23 -24.81
C GLU A 328 16.07 -9.15 -25.36
N HIS A 329 16.92 -8.37 -24.71
CA HIS A 329 18.32 -8.20 -25.08
C HIS A 329 19.30 -8.99 -24.19
N ASP A 330 18.93 -9.27 -22.95
CA ASP A 330 19.75 -10.02 -22.01
C ASP A 330 19.32 -11.50 -22.00
N GLN A 331 20.23 -12.35 -22.47
CA GLN A 331 20.05 -13.79 -22.55
C GLN A 331 19.60 -14.41 -21.22
N LYS A 332 20.02 -13.87 -20.07
CA LYS A 332 19.65 -14.43 -18.76
C LYS A 332 18.15 -14.37 -18.50
N PHE A 333 17.49 -13.30 -18.92
CA PHE A 333 16.04 -13.16 -18.77
C PHE A 333 15.30 -14.08 -19.73
N ALA A 334 15.79 -14.24 -20.96
CA ALA A 334 15.25 -15.19 -21.91
C ALA A 334 15.37 -16.65 -21.40
N ASP A 335 16.55 -17.02 -20.87
CA ASP A 335 16.79 -18.34 -20.29
C ASP A 335 15.87 -18.59 -19.09
N TYR A 336 15.66 -17.57 -18.25
CA TYR A 336 14.71 -17.64 -17.13
C TYR A 336 13.29 -17.93 -17.60
N VAL A 337 12.78 -17.19 -18.61
CA VAL A 337 11.44 -17.43 -19.14
C VAL A 337 11.34 -18.80 -19.81
N ALA A 338 12.37 -19.21 -20.56
CA ALA A 338 12.41 -20.52 -21.22
C ALA A 338 12.32 -21.68 -20.21
N ALA A 339 12.94 -21.54 -19.03
CA ALA A 339 12.90 -22.55 -17.97
C ALA A 339 11.47 -22.83 -17.43
N ASN A 340 10.51 -21.94 -17.69
CA ASN A 340 9.12 -22.11 -17.27
C ASN A 340 8.27 -22.97 -18.25
N ASN A 341 8.83 -23.40 -19.40
CA ASN A 341 8.17 -24.27 -20.40
C ASN A 341 6.79 -23.77 -20.84
N LEU A 342 6.70 -22.50 -21.26
CA LEU A 342 5.45 -21.84 -21.62
C LEU A 342 5.12 -22.04 -23.10
N ASP A 343 3.97 -22.66 -23.41
CA ASP A 343 3.58 -23.02 -24.79
C ASP A 343 3.16 -21.82 -25.66
N ASN A 344 2.79 -20.70 -25.03
CA ASN A 344 2.21 -19.54 -25.72
C ASN A 344 3.13 -18.32 -25.79
N VAL A 345 4.43 -18.50 -25.52
CA VAL A 345 5.44 -17.43 -25.53
C VAL A 345 6.35 -17.58 -26.74
N GLU A 346 6.37 -16.56 -27.60
CA GLU A 346 7.36 -16.37 -28.65
C GLU A 346 8.47 -15.46 -28.13
N MET A 347 9.54 -16.06 -27.63
CA MET A 347 10.71 -15.36 -27.11
C MET A 347 11.67 -14.96 -28.23
N ASN A 348 11.99 -13.67 -28.34
CA ASN A 348 12.93 -13.14 -29.32
C ASN A 348 14.09 -12.44 -28.61
N VAL A 349 15.27 -13.08 -28.64
CA VAL A 349 16.50 -12.50 -28.05
C VAL A 349 17.25 -11.69 -29.10
N LEU A 350 17.34 -10.38 -28.90
CA LEU A 350 17.80 -9.42 -29.90
C LEU A 350 18.75 -8.37 -29.29
N PRO A 351 19.86 -8.01 -29.96
CA PRO A 351 20.71 -6.92 -29.50
C PRO A 351 19.97 -5.59 -29.53
N ARG A 352 20.41 -4.65 -28.69
CA ARG A 352 19.87 -3.29 -28.68
C ARG A 352 20.37 -2.46 -29.89
N PRO A 353 19.53 -1.58 -30.46
CA PRO A 353 18.11 -1.41 -30.14
C PRO A 353 17.27 -2.51 -30.83
N TYR A 354 16.28 -3.06 -30.12
CA TYR A 354 15.48 -4.20 -30.59
C TYR A 354 14.07 -3.80 -31.04
N ASN A 355 13.74 -2.50 -31.03
CA ASN A 355 12.43 -1.99 -31.43
C ASN A 355 12.12 -2.26 -32.91
N GLY A 356 13.12 -2.32 -33.80
CA GLY A 356 12.92 -2.58 -35.23
C GLY A 356 12.32 -3.95 -35.56
N PHE A 357 12.27 -4.89 -34.61
CA PHE A 357 11.61 -6.18 -34.80
C PHE A 357 10.15 -6.03 -35.22
N VAL A 358 9.44 -5.03 -34.66
CA VAL A 358 8.01 -4.88 -34.88
C VAL A 358 7.66 -4.26 -36.23
N ASP A 359 8.64 -3.76 -36.98
CA ASP A 359 8.41 -3.11 -38.28
C ASP A 359 7.76 -4.07 -39.29
N ASN A 360 8.07 -5.36 -39.19
CA ASN A 360 7.53 -6.42 -40.05
C ASN A 360 6.21 -7.02 -39.53
N ILE A 361 5.72 -6.56 -38.38
CA ILE A 361 4.44 -7.02 -37.82
C ILE A 361 3.32 -6.12 -38.35
N PRO A 362 2.17 -6.67 -38.79
CA PRO A 362 1.03 -5.85 -39.19
C PRO A 362 0.60 -4.86 -38.10
N ASP A 363 0.06 -3.73 -38.52
CA ASP A 363 -0.56 -2.78 -37.60
C ASP A 363 -1.80 -3.41 -36.95
N GLN A 364 -2.14 -2.96 -35.73
CA GLN A 364 -3.28 -3.46 -34.94
C GLN A 364 -3.27 -4.98 -34.70
N ASN A 365 -2.09 -5.56 -34.51
CA ASN A 365 -1.91 -7.00 -34.29
C ASN A 365 -2.05 -7.41 -32.81
N PHE A 366 -1.87 -6.48 -31.87
CA PHE A 366 -1.84 -6.77 -30.43
C PHE A 366 -3.02 -6.14 -29.67
N ASP A 367 -3.53 -6.85 -28.66
CA ASP A 367 -4.58 -6.39 -27.75
C ASP A 367 -4.00 -5.71 -26.49
N PHE A 368 -2.70 -5.88 -26.26
CA PHE A 368 -1.99 -5.21 -25.17
C PHE A 368 -0.50 -5.11 -25.52
N ILE A 369 0.13 -4.00 -25.12
CA ILE A 369 1.57 -3.79 -25.26
C ILE A 369 2.17 -3.41 -23.91
N LEU A 370 3.26 -4.06 -23.52
CA LEU A 370 4.08 -3.67 -22.38
C LEU A 370 5.42 -3.09 -22.85
N ILE A 371 5.80 -1.94 -22.30
CA ILE A 371 7.13 -1.34 -22.44
C ILE A 371 7.80 -1.32 -21.06
N ASP A 372 8.70 -2.28 -20.81
CA ASP A 372 9.42 -2.44 -19.53
C ASP A 372 10.91 -2.82 -19.72
N GLY A 373 11.43 -2.71 -20.94
CA GLY A 373 12.82 -3.08 -21.25
C GLY A 373 13.78 -1.89 -21.29
N ARG A 374 14.54 -1.82 -22.38
CA ARG A 374 15.42 -0.72 -22.76
C ARG A 374 14.91 -0.01 -24.02
N ASP A 375 15.55 1.11 -24.36
CA ASP A 375 15.22 1.89 -25.56
C ASP A 375 13.72 2.28 -25.60
N ARG A 376 13.14 2.58 -24.43
CA ARG A 376 11.68 2.64 -24.21
C ARG A 376 10.99 3.69 -25.10
N ASN A 377 11.61 4.85 -25.33
CA ASN A 377 11.10 5.85 -26.27
C ASN A 377 10.96 5.29 -27.70
N GLU A 378 11.98 4.58 -28.18
CA GLU A 378 11.98 4.02 -29.53
C GLU A 378 11.02 2.82 -29.62
N CYS A 379 10.92 2.02 -28.56
CA CYS A 379 9.90 0.99 -28.46
C CYS A 379 8.48 1.58 -28.57
N ALA A 380 8.18 2.67 -27.85
CA ALA A 380 6.88 3.32 -27.94
C ALA A 380 6.57 3.85 -29.35
N LYS A 381 7.57 4.49 -29.99
CA LYS A 381 7.45 5.02 -31.36
C LYS A 381 7.27 3.92 -32.41
N SER A 382 7.90 2.75 -32.27
CA SER A 382 7.72 1.63 -33.20
C SER A 382 6.43 0.84 -32.95
N ALA A 383 6.03 0.72 -31.67
CA ALA A 383 4.90 -0.10 -31.25
C ALA A 383 3.53 0.57 -31.42
N PHE A 384 3.47 1.91 -31.52
CA PHE A 384 2.18 2.62 -31.41
C PHE A 384 1.13 2.19 -32.46
N LYS A 385 1.53 1.83 -33.68
CA LYS A 385 0.56 1.33 -34.69
C LYS A 385 0.20 -0.13 -34.51
N LYS A 386 0.97 -0.88 -33.71
CA LYS A 386 0.83 -2.33 -33.54
C LYS A 386 -0.27 -2.70 -32.54
N LEU A 387 -0.63 -1.81 -31.63
CA LEU A 387 -1.76 -1.99 -30.71
C LEU A 387 -3.09 -1.77 -31.43
N LYS A 388 -4.13 -2.56 -31.16
CA LYS A 388 -5.47 -2.34 -31.71
C LYS A 388 -6.10 -1.05 -31.16
N VAL A 389 -6.94 -0.40 -31.95
CA VAL A 389 -7.75 0.73 -31.45
C VAL A 389 -8.65 0.25 -30.30
N GLY A 390 -8.76 1.06 -29.25
CA GLY A 390 -9.47 0.76 -28.01
C GLY A 390 -8.66 -0.06 -26.98
N SER A 391 -7.51 -0.59 -27.38
CA SER A 391 -6.65 -1.43 -26.53
C SER A 391 -5.61 -0.61 -25.77
N LEU A 392 -4.86 -1.28 -24.89
CA LEU A 392 -4.06 -0.61 -23.85
C LEU A 392 -2.56 -0.90 -23.99
N LEU A 393 -1.75 0.14 -23.78
CA LEU A 393 -0.30 0.10 -23.68
C LEU A 393 0.09 0.46 -22.26
N ALA A 394 0.75 -0.45 -21.55
CA ALA A 394 1.38 -0.18 -20.27
C ALA A 394 2.84 0.20 -20.50
N TRP A 395 3.28 1.27 -19.85
CA TRP A 395 4.67 1.71 -19.89
C TRP A 395 5.17 1.92 -18.48
N ASP A 396 6.09 1.07 -18.04
CA ASP A 396 6.68 1.13 -16.71
C ASP A 396 7.79 2.19 -16.61
N ASP A 397 7.99 2.76 -15.43
CA ASP A 397 8.87 3.91 -15.16
C ASP A 397 8.71 5.12 -16.12
N ALA A 398 7.51 5.32 -16.68
CA ALA A 398 7.30 6.32 -17.73
C ALA A 398 7.31 7.77 -17.21
N GLU A 399 7.34 7.98 -15.88
CA GLU A 399 7.51 9.27 -15.23
C GLU A 399 8.94 9.83 -15.36
N ARG A 400 9.93 8.98 -15.66
CA ARG A 400 11.32 9.41 -15.81
C ARG A 400 11.46 10.47 -16.91
N ALA A 401 12.20 11.53 -16.61
CA ALA A 401 12.32 12.69 -17.50
C ALA A 401 12.84 12.33 -18.91
N GLU A 402 13.69 11.31 -19.02
CA GLU A 402 14.23 10.81 -20.29
C GLU A 402 13.16 10.19 -21.21
N TYR A 403 12.00 9.77 -20.68
CA TYR A 403 10.91 9.17 -21.48
C TYR A 403 9.80 10.15 -21.88
N LYS A 404 9.92 11.43 -21.50
CA LYS A 404 8.96 12.48 -21.90
C LYS A 404 8.73 12.54 -23.40
N GLU A 405 9.77 12.32 -24.20
CA GLU A 405 9.65 12.38 -25.66
C GLU A 405 8.67 11.33 -26.20
N GLY A 406 8.81 10.06 -25.81
CA GLY A 406 7.92 9.00 -26.29
C GLY A 406 6.52 9.09 -25.68
N VAL A 407 6.39 9.55 -24.42
CA VAL A 407 5.08 9.86 -23.83
C VAL A 407 4.34 10.93 -24.64
N ASN A 408 5.02 12.04 -24.94
CA ASN A 408 4.46 13.11 -25.77
C ASN A 408 4.11 12.61 -27.18
N PHE A 409 4.94 11.73 -27.74
CA PHE A 409 4.66 11.12 -29.04
C PHE A 409 3.35 10.32 -29.01
N LEU A 410 3.14 9.45 -28.03
CA LEU A 410 1.89 8.68 -27.90
C LEU A 410 0.67 9.60 -27.80
N LEU A 411 0.71 10.56 -26.87
CA LEU A 411 -0.38 11.52 -26.66
C LEU A 411 -0.70 12.35 -27.92
N SER A 412 0.32 12.68 -28.71
CA SER A 412 0.14 13.42 -29.97
C SER A 412 -0.35 12.55 -31.13
N ASN A 413 -0.26 11.22 -31.02
CA ASN A 413 -0.53 10.27 -32.11
C ASN A 413 -1.68 9.31 -31.81
N GLY A 414 -2.74 9.81 -31.18
CA GLY A 414 -3.99 9.05 -31.02
C GLY A 414 -3.96 8.06 -29.86
N TYR A 415 -3.21 8.37 -28.81
CA TYR A 415 -3.34 7.74 -27.49
C TYR A 415 -3.80 8.77 -26.45
N GLU A 416 -4.50 8.29 -25.44
CA GLU A 416 -4.83 9.07 -24.25
C GLU A 416 -4.28 8.35 -23.00
N LEU A 417 -3.99 9.10 -21.95
CA LEU A 417 -3.67 8.51 -20.65
C LEU A 417 -4.97 7.96 -20.05
N ALA A 418 -5.04 6.64 -19.89
CA ALA A 418 -6.20 5.93 -19.36
C ALA A 418 -6.14 5.76 -17.84
N GLU A 419 -4.93 5.57 -17.29
CA GLU A 419 -4.70 5.43 -15.85
C GLU A 419 -3.23 5.75 -15.51
N LYS A 420 -2.98 6.27 -14.30
CA LYS A 420 -1.63 6.46 -13.75
C LYS A 420 -1.44 5.57 -12.53
N CYS A 421 -0.81 4.42 -12.73
CA CYS A 421 -0.49 3.47 -11.67
C CYS A 421 0.92 3.70 -11.14
N PHE A 422 1.12 4.81 -10.40
CA PHE A 422 2.42 5.19 -9.85
C PHE A 422 3.45 5.49 -10.97
N GLU A 423 4.48 4.66 -11.12
CA GLU A 423 5.53 4.72 -12.15
C GLU A 423 5.05 4.10 -13.50
N THR A 424 4.02 3.26 -13.46
CA THR A 424 3.45 2.66 -14.67
C THR A 424 2.34 3.54 -15.25
N LEU A 425 2.54 4.08 -16.44
CA LEU A 425 1.52 4.83 -17.17
C LEU A 425 0.75 3.90 -18.13
N MET A 426 -0.57 3.95 -18.07
CA MET A 426 -1.48 3.17 -18.91
C MET A 426 -2.05 4.08 -19.99
N PHE A 427 -1.75 3.79 -21.25
CA PHE A 427 -2.25 4.55 -22.40
C PHE A 427 -3.28 3.74 -23.18
N ARG A 428 -4.41 4.36 -23.54
CA ARG A 428 -5.41 3.76 -24.42
C ARG A 428 -5.25 4.31 -25.83
N ARG A 429 -5.19 3.43 -26.82
CA ARG A 429 -5.19 3.85 -28.22
C ARG A 429 -6.60 4.24 -28.64
N ILE A 430 -6.79 5.48 -29.09
CA ILE A 430 -8.08 6.01 -29.53
C ILE A 430 -8.22 6.11 -31.05
N LYS A 431 -7.10 6.13 -31.80
CA LYS A 431 -7.10 6.28 -33.27
C LYS A 431 -6.09 5.40 -34.00
#